data_AF-A0A8J7A6N5-F1
#
_entry.id   AF-A0A8J7A6N5-F1
#
_cell.length_a   1.000
_cell.length_b   1.000
_cell.length_c   1.000
_cell.angle_alpha   90.00
_cell.angle_beta   90.00
_cell.angle_gamma   90.00
#
_symmetry.space_group_name_H-M   'P 1'
#
loop_
_entity.id
_entity.type
_entity.pdbx_description
1 polymer ?
#
loop_
_entity_poly.entity_id
_entity_poly.type
_entity_poly.pdbx_seq_one_letter_code
_entity_poly.pdbx_strand_id
1 'polypeptide(L)' 'MAQGEASIRVYLSPETKDRFKTVCFFKGLNMSDVTAELIEDWLTKNDLDLPTSQKNVPSSKSKKSEGLG' A
#
# COMPACT_ATOMS: atom_id res chain seq x y z
N MET A 1 12.30 5.98 -11.49
CA MET A 1 11.56 5.51 -10.30
C MET A 1 10.35 6.42 -10.17
N ALA A 2 9.14 5.91 -10.44
CA ALA A 2 7.92 6.70 -10.35
C ALA A 2 7.52 6.85 -8.87
N GLN A 3 7.01 8.02 -8.47
CA GLN A 3 6.58 8.29 -7.09
C GLN A 3 5.39 7.38 -6.74
N GLY A 4 5.54 6.49 -5.76
CA GLY A 4 4.42 5.71 -5.19
C GLY A 4 4.70 4.25 -4.89
N GLU A 5 5.78 3.68 -5.41
CA GLU A 5 6.11 2.27 -5.18
C GLU A 5 6.88 2.09 -3.86
N ALA A 6 6.29 1.35 -2.92
CA ALA A 6 6.92 0.94 -1.66
C ALA A 6 7.22 -0.57 -1.70
N SER A 7 8.35 -1.00 -1.13
CA SER A 7 8.72 -2.41 -1.05
C SER A 7 8.65 -2.92 0.39
N ILE A 8 8.21 -4.16 0.55
CA ILE A 8 8.26 -4.89 1.80
C ILE A 8 9.27 -6.02 1.71
N ARG A 9 9.97 -6.30 2.81
CA ARG A 9 10.89 -7.45 2.90
C ARG A 9 10.30 -8.48 3.84
N VAL A 10 10.13 -9.69 3.34
CA VAL A 10 9.56 -10.82 4.10
C VAL A 10 10.60 -11.92 4.24
N TYR A 11 10.65 -12.51 5.44
CA TYR A 11 11.49 -13.67 5.72
C TYR A 11 10.61 -14.91 5.75
N LEU A 12 10.91 -15.86 4.88
CA LEU A 12 10.22 -17.13 4.75
C LEU A 12 11.25 -18.25 4.88
N SER A 13 10.82 -19.42 5.33
CA SER A 13 11.68 -20.61 5.25
C SER A 13 12.01 -20.92 3.77
N PRO A 14 13.19 -21.48 3.48
CA PRO A 14 13.59 -21.81 2.11
C PRO A 14 12.56 -22.68 1.39
N GLU A 15 12.01 -23.67 2.10
CA GLU A 15 11.00 -24.60 1.57
C GLU A 15 9.69 -23.88 1.19
N THR A 16 9.21 -22.97 2.04
CA THR A 16 7.99 -22.21 1.76
C THR A 16 8.17 -21.29 0.55
N LYS A 17 9.32 -20.60 0.48
CA LYS A 17 9.63 -19.74 -0.66
C LYS A 17 9.71 -20.54 -1.96
N ASP A 18 10.36 -21.70 -1.93
CA ASP A 18 10.52 -22.54 -3.12
C ASP A 18 9.17 -23.08 -3.61
N ARG A 19 8.32 -23.56 -2.70
CA ARG A 19 6.97 -24.00 -3.02
C ARG A 19 6.12 -22.86 -3.58
N PHE A 20 6.18 -21.67 -2.98
CA PHE A 20 5.46 -20.49 -3.48
C PHE A 20 5.91 -20.11 -4.89
N LYS A 21 7.22 -20.03 -5.12
CA LYS A 21 7.81 -19.76 -6.44
C LYS A 21 7.35 -20.78 -7.47
N THR A 22 7.41 -22.06 -7.12
CA THR A 22 7.02 -23.17 -8.01
C THR A 22 5.55 -23.05 -8.42
N VAL A 23 4.64 -22.80 -7.47
CA VAL A 23 3.21 -22.63 -7.76
C VAL A 23 2.96 -21.41 -8.65
N CYS A 24 3.61 -20.27 -8.36
CA CYS A 24 3.50 -19.07 -9.19
C CYS A 24 4.00 -19.35 -10.63
N PHE A 25 5.13 -20.04 -10.76
CA PHE A 25 5.70 -20.42 -12.04
C PHE A 25 4.76 -21.31 -12.87
N PHE A 26 4.19 -22.37 -12.27
CA PHE A 26 3.25 -23.26 -12.98
C PHE A 26 1.96 -22.55 -13.42
N LYS A 27 1.56 -21.49 -12.71
CA LYS A 27 0.40 -20.67 -13.07
C LYS A 27 0.75 -19.52 -14.02
N GLY A 28 2.02 -19.32 -14.36
CA GLY A 28 2.47 -18.20 -15.18
C GLY A 28 2.32 -16.83 -14.51
N LEU A 29 2.34 -16.79 -13.17
CA LEU A 29 2.15 -15.57 -12.38
C LEU A 29 3.47 -15.12 -11.75
N ASN A 30 3.65 -13.81 -11.60
CA ASN A 30 4.78 -13.29 -10.86
C ASN A 30 4.53 -13.38 -9.35
N MET A 31 5.58 -13.67 -8.59
CA MET A 31 5.50 -13.70 -7.13
C MET A 31 5.01 -12.38 -6.54
N SER A 32 5.42 -11.24 -7.13
CA SER A 32 5.04 -9.91 -6.67
C SER A 32 3.54 -9.66 -6.84
N ASP A 33 2.97 -10.02 -8.00
CA ASP A 33 1.54 -9.86 -8.28
C ASP A 33 0.71 -10.68 -7.30
N VAL A 34 1.07 -11.97 -7.13
CA VAL A 34 0.37 -12.86 -6.17
C VAL A 34 0.50 -12.33 -4.75
N THR A 35 1.65 -11.78 -4.37
CA THR A 35 1.85 -11.23 -3.03
C THR A 35 1.00 -9.97 -2.83
N ALA A 36 0.90 -9.10 -3.83
CA ALA A 36 0.06 -7.91 -3.78
C ALA A 36 -1.43 -8.29 -3.64
N GLU A 37 -1.91 -9.22 -4.47
CA GLU A 37 -3.30 -9.72 -4.39
C GLU A 37 -3.61 -10.31 -3.01
N LEU A 38 -2.69 -11.10 -2.44
CA LEU A 38 -2.86 -11.68 -1.10
C LEU A 38 -2.90 -10.61 0.00
N ILE A 39 -2.15 -9.52 -0.14
CA ILE A 39 -2.18 -8.40 0.81
C ILE A 39 -3.50 -7.65 0.70
N GLU A 40 -3.97 -7.37 -0.51
CA GLU A 40 -5.26 -6.69 -0.73
C GLU A 40 -6.45 -7.53 -0.25
N ASP A 41 -6.43 -8.84 -0.51
CA ASP A 41 -7.44 -9.78 -0.01
C ASP A 41 -7.42 -9.85 1.53
N TRP A 42 -6.23 -9.88 2.13
CA TRP A 42 -6.09 -9.84 3.58
C TRP A 42 -6.66 -8.55 4.16
N LEU A 43 -6.32 -7.40 3.58
CA LEU A 43 -6.84 -6.10 4.01
C LEU A 43 -8.36 -6.06 3.85
N THR A 44 -8.92 -6.49 2.72
CA THR A 44 -10.38 -6.51 2.50
C THR A 44 -11.13 -7.27 3.61
N LYS A 45 -10.54 -8.34 4.15
CA LYS A 45 -11.14 -9.17 5.20
C LYS A 45 -10.89 -8.66 6.61
N ASN A 46 -9.80 -7.93 6.82
CA ASN A 46 -9.30 -7.55 8.14
C ASN A 46 -9.17 -6.03 8.29
N ASP A 47 -9.72 -5.25 7.36
CA ASP A 47 -9.66 -3.79 7.39
C ASP A 47 -10.31 -3.37 8.69
N LEU A 48 -9.47 -2.98 9.63
CA LEU A 48 -9.92 -2.32 10.83
C LEU A 48 -10.41 -0.99 10.33
N ASP A 49 -11.68 -0.66 10.60
CA ASP A 49 -12.25 0.67 10.42
C ASP A 49 -11.47 1.60 11.37
N LEU A 50 -10.26 1.95 10.94
CA LEU A 50 -9.36 2.82 11.65
C LEU A 50 -9.92 4.21 11.36
N PRO A 51 -10.42 4.94 12.38
CA PRO A 51 -10.84 6.31 12.19
C PRO A 51 -9.65 7.05 11.60
N THR A 52 -9.81 7.49 10.36
CA THR A 52 -8.76 8.08 9.53
C THR A 52 -8.22 9.31 10.26
N SER A 53 -7.15 9.13 11.04
CA SER A 53 -6.52 10.21 11.77
C SER A 53 -5.73 11.06 10.79
N GLN A 54 -6.36 12.16 10.43
CA GLN A 54 -5.76 13.42 10.00
C GLN A 54 -4.96 13.40 8.70
N LYS A 55 -5.70 13.66 7.63
CA LYS A 55 -5.22 14.49 6.52
C LYS A 55 -4.91 15.90 7.03
N ASN A 56 -3.77 16.10 7.69
CA ASN A 56 -3.22 17.44 7.91
C ASN A 56 -2.47 17.86 6.64
N VAL A 57 -3.20 18.49 5.71
CA VAL A 57 -2.58 19.29 4.64
C VAL A 57 -2.13 20.62 5.25
N PRO A 58 -0.86 21.04 5.10
CA PRO A 58 -0.42 22.36 5.52
C PRO A 58 -0.86 23.44 4.50
N SER A 59 -1.54 24.45 5.03
CA SER A 59 -1.47 25.88 4.70
C SER A 59 -1.68 26.36 3.25
N SER A 60 -2.72 27.19 3.05
CA SER A 60 -2.67 28.32 2.10
C SER A 60 -3.65 29.44 2.46
N LYS A 61 -3.08 30.51 3.04
CA LYS A 61 -3.41 31.94 2.90
C LYS A 61 -4.89 32.38 2.84
N SER A 62 -5.39 32.89 3.96
CA SER A 62 -6.39 33.96 3.96
C SER A 62 -5.70 35.31 3.73
N LYS A 63 -5.90 35.91 2.57
CA LYS A 63 -5.68 37.35 2.34
C LYS A 63 -6.91 37.92 1.63
N LYS A 64 -7.77 38.60 2.39
CA LYS A 64 -8.91 39.42 1.94
C LYS A 64 -9.12 40.48 3.03
N SER A 65 -8.55 41.68 2.95
CA SER A 65 -8.97 42.89 2.19
C SER A 65 -10.26 43.53 2.71
N GLU A 66 -10.14 44.50 3.62
CA GLU A 66 -11.08 45.60 3.93
C GLU A 66 -10.19 46.74 4.49
N GLY A 67 -10.16 48.00 4.05
CA GLY A 67 -11.17 48.80 3.36
C GLY A 67 -11.95 49.63 4.38
N LEU A 68 -11.33 50.63 5.03
CA LEU A 68 -12.07 51.65 5.78
C LEU A 68 -11.82 53.02 5.16
N GLY A 69 -12.93 53.65 4.76
CA GLY A 69 -13.02 55.10 4.53
C GLY A 69 -13.29 55.86 5.82
#